data_AF-A0A7C6LPL0-F1
#
_entry.id   AF-A0A7C6LPL0-F1
#
_cell.length_a   1.000
_cell.length_b   1.000
_cell.length_c   1.000
_cell.angle_alpha   90.00
_cell.angle_beta   90.00
_cell.angle_gamma   90.00
#
_symmetry.space_group_name_H-M   'P 1'
#
loop_
_entity.id
_entity.type
_entity.pdbx_description
1 polymer ?
#
loop_
_entity_poly.entity_id
_entity_poly.type
_entity_poly.pdbx_seq_one_letter_code
_entity_poly.pdbx_strand_id
1 'polypeptide(L)'
;MGFLLEGTQMIKGLMEKYEAECSFTSIAQALGEAIRANVYLVGRRGKILGYYLLDQYSCGYMSDIISFSQRFPESYNQKLLYVSETQANCVDENNLCIFAPQNCPYQGIMTTIIPLYGCGER
;
A
#
# COMPACT_ATOMS: atom_id res chain seq x y z
N MET A 1 17.92 14.86 -13.20
CA MET A 1 18.21 13.42 -13.37
C MET A 1 18.88 12.95 -12.08
N GLY A 2 18.11 12.58 -11.06
CA GLY A 2 18.61 12.36 -9.68
C GLY A 2 17.61 11.68 -8.73
N PHE A 3 16.32 11.75 -9.08
CA PHE A 3 15.20 11.24 -8.30
C PHE A 3 15.33 9.78 -7.83
N LEU A 4 15.96 8.91 -8.62
CA LEU A 4 16.12 7.49 -8.29
C LEU A 4 17.18 7.26 -7.19
N LEU A 5 18.29 8.02 -7.23
CA LEU A 5 19.37 7.89 -6.26
C LEU A 5 18.99 8.54 -4.93
N GLU A 6 18.32 9.69 -4.99
CA GLU A 6 17.80 10.38 -3.80
C GLU A 6 16.72 9.55 -3.10
N GLY A 7 15.79 8.95 -3.87
CA GLY A 7 14.76 8.06 -3.32
C GLY A 7 15.35 6.79 -2.68
N THR A 8 16.33 6.16 -3.34
CA THR A 8 17.02 4.98 -2.80
C THR A 8 17.88 5.30 -1.58
N GLN A 9 18.57 6.45 -1.55
CA GLN A 9 19.35 6.92 -0.39
C GLN A 9 18.44 7.32 0.79
N MET A 10 17.29 7.91 0.53
CA MET A 10 16.29 8.23 1.55
C MET A 10 15.73 6.96 2.18
N ILE A 11 15.33 5.97 1.37
CA ILE A 11 14.85 4.67 1.85
C ILE A 11 15.94 3.96 2.65
N LYS A 12 17.20 3.95 2.16
CA LYS A 12 18.32 3.31 2.85
C LYS A 12 18.64 4.01 4.18
N GLY A 13 18.67 5.34 4.21
CA GLY A 13 18.87 6.11 5.44
C GLY A 13 17.74 5.92 6.45
N LEU A 14 16.49 5.72 6.00
CA LEU A 14 15.37 5.36 6.86
C LEU A 14 15.45 3.92 7.38
N MET A 15 16.07 3.00 6.66
CA MET A 15 16.31 1.64 7.16
C MET A 15 17.47 1.60 8.16
N GLU A 16 18.57 2.31 7.88
CA GLU A 16 19.77 2.33 8.72
C GLU A 16 19.57 3.12 10.04
N LYS A 17 18.64 4.08 10.09
CA LYS A 17 18.41 4.93 11.27
C LYS A 17 17.38 4.36 12.26
N TYR A 18 16.70 3.26 11.89
CA TYR A 18 15.53 2.75 12.63
C TYR A 18 15.74 1.29 13.07
N GLU A 19 16.78 1.04 13.87
CA GLU A 19 17.04 -0.27 14.49
C GLU A 19 16.24 -0.55 15.78
N ALA A 20 15.35 0.34 16.25
CA ALA A 20 14.68 0.17 17.55
C ALA A 20 13.14 0.13 17.53
N GLU A 21 12.45 0.93 16.71
CA GLU A 21 10.97 1.06 16.76
C GLU A 21 10.36 1.34 15.37
N CYS A 22 10.68 0.53 14.37
CA CYS A 22 10.10 0.71 13.03
C CYS A 22 8.64 0.22 13.02
N SER A 23 7.70 1.12 13.32
CA SER A 23 6.27 0.86 13.13
C SER A 23 5.94 0.85 11.64
N PHE A 24 5.14 -0.12 11.18
CA PHE A 24 4.70 -0.22 9.79
C PHE A 24 4.08 1.08 9.27
N THR A 25 3.40 1.85 10.13
CA THR A 25 2.85 3.16 9.80
C THR A 25 3.91 4.17 9.35
N SER A 26 5.06 4.24 10.04
CA SER A 26 6.14 5.17 9.68
C SER A 26 6.76 4.82 8.33
N ILE A 27 6.89 3.52 8.03
CA ILE A 27 7.36 3.04 6.73
C ILE A 27 6.37 3.43 5.63
N ALA A 28 5.07 3.17 5.84
CA ALA A 28 4.03 3.53 4.88
C ALA A 28 4.01 5.03 4.60
N GLN A 29 4.19 5.86 5.64
CA GLN A 29 4.27 7.32 5.50
C GLN A 29 5.47 7.75 4.66
N ALA A 30 6.67 7.28 5.00
CA ALA A 30 7.86 7.67 4.28
C ALA A 30 7.83 7.24 2.81
N LEU A 31 7.33 6.02 2.53
CA LEU A 31 7.13 5.55 1.16
C LEU A 31 6.11 6.41 0.43
N GLY A 32 4.97 6.67 1.06
CA GLY A 32 3.87 7.45 0.49
C GLY A 32 4.25 8.90 0.18
N GLU A 33 5.06 9.53 1.03
CA GLU A 33 5.61 10.87 0.79
C GLU A 33 6.62 10.86 -0.37
N ALA A 34 7.50 9.85 -0.43
CA ALA A 34 8.51 9.74 -1.48
C ALA A 34 7.90 9.47 -2.87
N ILE A 35 6.90 8.59 -2.96
CA ILE A 35 6.26 8.23 -4.24
C ILE A 35 4.99 9.04 -4.54
N ARG A 36 4.54 9.87 -3.59
CA ARG A 36 3.31 10.68 -3.65
C ARG A 36 2.06 9.88 -4.02
N ALA A 37 1.87 8.73 -3.36
CA ALA A 37 0.72 7.84 -3.59
C ALA A 37 0.16 7.27 -2.28
N ASN A 38 -1.07 6.76 -2.35
CA ASN A 38 -1.65 5.99 -1.25
C ASN A 38 -0.88 4.67 -1.08
N VAL A 39 -0.42 4.39 0.14
CA VAL A 39 0.35 3.19 0.46
C VAL A 39 -0.37 2.39 1.53
N TYR A 40 -0.45 1.08 1.33
CA TYR A 40 -1.04 0.16 2.29
C TYR A 40 -0.08 -1.01 2.52
N LEU A 41 0.28 -1.24 3.78
CA LEU A 41 1.01 -2.42 4.21
C LEU A 41 0.01 -3.42 4.76
N VAL A 42 -0.15 -4.53 4.05
CA VAL A 42 -1.15 -5.55 4.35
C VAL A 42 -0.45 -6.84 4.70
N GLY A 43 -0.77 -7.40 5.87
CA GLY A 43 -0.29 -8.72 6.27
C GLY A 43 -1.04 -9.84 5.54
N ARG A 44 -0.50 -11.07 5.57
CA ARG A 44 -1.05 -12.24 4.88
C ARG A 44 -2.55 -12.53 5.10
N ARG A 45 -3.10 -12.15 6.26
CA ARG A 45 -4.52 -12.31 6.61
C ARG A 45 -5.40 -11.12 6.21
N GLY A 46 -4.90 -10.19 5.40
CA GLY A 46 -5.62 -8.98 5.00
C GLY A 46 -5.65 -7.87 6.06
N LYS A 47 -4.94 -8.02 7.19
CA LYS A 47 -4.84 -6.99 8.22
C LYS A 47 -3.94 -5.86 7.72
N ILE A 48 -4.43 -4.63 7.81
CA ILE A 48 -3.65 -3.43 7.54
C ILE A 48 -2.70 -3.22 8.73
N LEU A 49 -1.41 -3.33 8.47
CA LEU A 49 -0.35 -3.13 9.46
C LEU A 49 0.05 -1.66 9.56
N GLY A 50 0.00 -0.95 8.43
CA GLY A 50 0.28 0.48 8.32
C GLY A 50 -0.26 1.01 6.99
N TYR A 51 -0.51 2.30 6.93
CA TYR A 51 -1.04 2.95 5.73
C TYR A 51 -0.59 4.41 5.66
N TYR A 52 -0.68 4.97 4.47
CA TYR A 52 -0.55 6.39 4.19
C TYR A 52 -1.55 6.78 3.12
N LEU A 53 -2.29 7.85 3.38
CA LEU A 53 -3.25 8.41 2.45
C LEU A 53 -2.78 9.80 2.03
N LEU A 54 -2.71 10.03 0.73
CA LEU A 54 -2.55 11.36 0.19
C LEU A 54 -3.89 12.09 0.33
N ASP A 55 -3.88 13.25 0.97
CA ASP A 55 -5.09 14.03 1.30
C ASP A 55 -6.00 14.26 0.08
N GLN A 56 -5.37 14.50 -1.08
CA GLN A 56 -6.02 14.74 -2.38
C GLN A 56 -6.73 13.53 -2.99
N TYR A 57 -6.40 12.31 -2.54
CA TYR A 57 -6.92 11.04 -3.07
C TYR A 57 -7.48 10.16 -1.94
N SER A 58 -8.08 10.78 -0.92
CA SER A 58 -8.77 10.09 0.16
C SER A 58 -10.28 10.06 -0.11
N CYS A 59 -10.91 8.90 0.06
CA CYS A 59 -12.37 8.77 0.01
C CYS A 59 -12.91 8.40 1.40
N GLY A 60 -14.15 8.79 1.70
CA GLY A 60 -14.78 8.48 3.01
C GLY A 60 -14.73 6.99 3.34
N TYR A 61 -14.91 6.12 2.35
CA TYR A 61 -14.81 4.66 2.52
C TYR A 61 -13.41 4.19 2.95
N MET A 62 -12.34 4.80 2.44
CA MET A 62 -10.97 4.48 2.88
C MET A 62 -10.80 4.80 4.36
N SER A 63 -11.23 6.00 4.77
CA SER A 63 -11.16 6.44 6.17
C SER A 63 -12.01 5.56 7.09
N ASP A 64 -13.22 5.20 6.68
CA ASP A 64 -14.10 4.29 7.45
C ASP A 64 -13.49 2.91 7.63
N ILE A 65 -12.90 2.32 6.60
CA ILE A 65 -12.34 0.97 6.69
C ILE A 65 -11.09 0.95 7.55
N ILE A 66 -10.27 1.99 7.44
CA ILE A 66 -9.10 2.18 8.29
C ILE A 66 -9.50 2.40 9.76
N SER A 67 -10.60 3.11 10.00
CA SER A 67 -11.07 3.41 11.36
C SER A 67 -11.79 2.21 12.00
N PHE A 68 -12.57 1.47 11.22
CA PHE A 68 -13.53 0.49 11.75
C PHE A 68 -13.04 -0.97 11.62
N SER A 69 -12.53 -1.36 10.45
CA SER A 69 -12.25 -2.77 10.14
C SER A 69 -10.76 -3.11 10.10
N GLN A 70 -9.92 -2.14 9.72
CA GLN A 70 -8.47 -2.27 9.49
C GLN A 70 -8.10 -3.52 8.67
N ARG A 71 -9.00 -3.96 7.78
CA ARG A 71 -8.86 -5.19 7.03
C ARG A 71 -9.39 -5.04 5.61
N PHE A 72 -8.66 -5.66 4.69
CA PHE A 72 -9.13 -5.85 3.33
C PHE A 72 -10.18 -6.96 3.27
N PRO A 73 -11.15 -6.87 2.34
CA PRO A 73 -12.08 -7.95 2.10
C PRO A 73 -11.32 -9.22 1.68
N GLU A 74 -11.77 -10.36 2.18
CA GLU A 74 -11.06 -11.65 2.00
C GLU A 74 -10.87 -12.01 0.53
N SER A 75 -11.88 -11.73 -0.31
CA SER A 75 -11.82 -11.94 -1.75
C SER A 75 -10.71 -11.14 -2.43
N TYR A 76 -10.46 -9.90 -2.00
CA TYR A 76 -9.37 -9.08 -2.52
C TYR A 76 -8.02 -9.51 -1.94
N ASN A 77 -7.97 -9.85 -0.65
CA ASN A 77 -6.75 -10.37 -0.03
C ASN A 77 -6.26 -11.65 -0.72
N GLN A 78 -7.16 -12.56 -1.11
CA GLN A 78 -6.80 -13.74 -1.89
C GLN A 78 -6.16 -13.36 -3.22
N LYS A 79 -6.73 -12.39 -3.96
CA LYS A 79 -6.13 -11.89 -5.21
C LYS A 79 -4.70 -11.36 -4.97
N LEU A 80 -4.48 -10.60 -3.89
CA LEU A 80 -3.14 -10.12 -3.53
C LEU A 80 -2.16 -11.27 -3.27
N LEU A 81 -2.61 -12.34 -2.59
CA LEU A 81 -1.77 -13.51 -2.31
C LEU A 81 -1.41 -14.31 -3.56
N TYR A 82 -2.23 -14.28 -4.62
CA TYR A 82 -1.90 -14.93 -5.90
C TYR A 82 -0.79 -14.21 -6.67
N VAL A 83 -0.55 -12.92 -6.41
CA VAL A 83 0.48 -12.14 -7.11
C VAL A 83 1.86 -12.52 -6.60
N SER A 84 2.61 -13.35 -7.35
CA SER A 84 3.95 -13.83 -6.96
C SER A 84 5.08 -12.85 -7.25
N GLU A 85 4.91 -11.95 -8.21
CA GLU A 85 5.91 -10.96 -8.63
C GLU A 85 5.30 -9.56 -8.62
N THR A 86 6.13 -8.53 -8.51
CA THR A 86 5.65 -7.14 -8.51
C THR A 86 4.86 -6.84 -9.78
N GLN A 87 3.59 -6.49 -9.62
CA GLN A 87 2.74 -6.04 -10.72
C GLN A 87 2.52 -4.54 -10.60
N ALA A 88 3.09 -3.78 -11.53
CA ALA A 88 2.95 -2.34 -11.60
C ALA A 88 1.84 -1.95 -12.58
N ASN A 89 1.19 -0.81 -12.30
CA ASN A 89 0.16 -0.22 -13.16
C ASN A 89 -1.04 -1.16 -13.44
N CYS A 90 -1.43 -1.97 -12.47
CA CYS A 90 -2.68 -2.72 -12.53
C CYS A 90 -3.84 -1.72 -12.55
N VAL A 91 -4.55 -1.68 -13.66
CA VAL A 91 -5.80 -0.94 -13.80
C VAL A 91 -6.93 -1.92 -13.53
N ASP A 92 -7.82 -1.57 -12.61
CA ASP A 92 -9.05 -2.34 -12.44
C ASP A 92 -10.00 -1.98 -13.59
N GLU A 93 -10.20 -2.91 -14.52
CA GLU A 93 -11.06 -2.71 -15.70
C GLU A 93 -12.52 -2.41 -15.32
N ASN A 94 -12.94 -2.75 -14.10
CA ASN A 94 -14.30 -2.57 -13.61
C ASN A 94 -14.47 -1.31 -12.74
N ASN A 95 -13.42 -0.48 -12.55
CA ASN A 95 -13.44 0.68 -11.64
C ASN A 95 -13.95 0.34 -10.23
N LEU A 96 -13.71 -0.90 -9.77
CA LEU A 96 -14.14 -1.32 -8.45
C LEU A 96 -13.22 -0.77 -7.38
N CYS A 97 -13.80 -0.37 -6.25
CA CYS A 97 -13.01 0.02 -5.11
C CYS A 97 -12.25 -1.19 -4.55
N ILE A 98 -10.97 -1.01 -4.22
CA ILE A 98 -10.13 -2.06 -3.59
C ILE A 98 -10.70 -2.59 -2.27
N PHE A 99 -11.60 -1.81 -1.68
CA PHE A 99 -12.17 -2.03 -0.37
C PHE A 99 -13.62 -2.50 -0.39
N ALA A 100 -14.36 -2.25 -1.48
CA ALA A 100 -15.77 -2.57 -1.58
C ALA A 100 -16.14 -2.87 -3.03
N PRO A 101 -17.11 -3.75 -3.30
CA PRO A 101 -17.59 -4.05 -4.66
C PRO A 101 -18.40 -2.88 -5.29
N GLN A 102 -18.27 -1.66 -4.76
CA GLN A 102 -18.93 -0.47 -5.28
C GLN A 102 -18.01 0.26 -6.26
N ASN A 103 -18.61 1.03 -7.17
CA ASN A 103 -17.87 1.89 -8.08
C ASN A 103 -17.09 2.94 -7.29
N CYS A 104 -15.79 3.04 -7.56
CA CYS A 104 -14.97 4.08 -6.98
C CYS A 104 -15.30 5.43 -7.65
N PRO A 105 -15.42 6.54 -6.90
CA PRO A 105 -15.62 7.86 -7.50
C PRO A 105 -14.43 8.31 -8.37
N TYR A 106 -13.27 7.68 -8.21
CA TYR A 106 -12.08 7.93 -9.01
C TYR A 106 -11.96 6.89 -10.13
N GLN A 107 -11.90 7.36 -11.37
CA GLN A 107 -11.62 6.53 -12.55
C GLN A 107 -10.12 6.49 -12.83
N GLY A 108 -9.62 5.37 -13.35
CA GLY A 108 -8.23 5.24 -13.79
C GLY A 108 -7.23 5.06 -12.64
N ILE A 109 -7.66 4.45 -11.54
CA ILE A 109 -6.78 4.14 -10.42
C ILE A 109 -5.75 3.11 -10.87
N MET A 110 -4.48 3.52 -10.89
CA MET A 110 -3.35 2.63 -11.12
C MET A 110 -2.87 2.08 -9.78
N THR A 111 -2.91 0.76 -9.64
CA THR A 111 -2.45 0.06 -8.44
C THR A 111 -1.15 -0.66 -8.73
N THR A 112 -0.20 -0.58 -7.81
CA THR A 112 1.05 -1.35 -7.87
C THR A 112 1.08 -2.29 -6.67
N ILE A 113 1.22 -3.58 -6.93
CA ILE A 113 1.24 -4.63 -5.90
C ILE A 113 2.67 -5.15 -5.81
N ILE A 114 3.29 -4.98 -4.65
CA ILE A 114 4.65 -5.45 -4.36
C ILE A 114 4.54 -6.56 -3.31
N PRO A 115 4.78 -7.83 -3.65
CA PRO A 115 4.83 -8.90 -2.66
C PRO A 115 6.08 -8.73 -1.77
N LEU A 116 5.88 -8.74 -0.46
CA LEU A 116 6.96 -8.70 0.53
C LEU A 116 7.32 -10.12 0.96
N TYR A 117 8.61 -10.47 0.89
CA TYR A 117 9.16 -11.76 1.32
C TYR A 117 10.14 -11.55 2.47
N GLY A 118 10.02 -12.33 3.54
CA GLY A 118 10.90 -12.33 4.69
C GLY A 118 11.32 -13.75 5.08
N CYS A 119 12.62 -13.98 5.28
CA CYS A 119 13.17 -15.28 5.70
C CYS A 119 12.74 -16.48 4.82
N GLY A 120 12.51 -16.27 3.52
CA GLY A 120 12.05 -17.31 2.59
C GLY A 120 10.54 -17.58 2.62
N GLU A 121 9.78 -16.88 3.46
CA GLU A 121 8.32 -16.96 3.55
C GLU A 121 7.65 -15.62 3.22
N ARG A 122 6.35 -15.69 2.91
CA ARG A 122 5.50 -14.55 2.55
C ARG A 122 4.44 -14.29 3.62
#